data_AF-A0A2E7SRQ7-F1
#
_entry.id   AF-A0A2E7SRQ7-F1
#
_cell.length_a   1.000
_cell.length_b   1.000
_cell.length_c   1.000
_cell.angle_alpha   90.00
_cell.angle_beta   90.00
_cell.angle_gamma   90.00
#
_symmetry.space_group_name_H-M   'P 1'
#
loop_
_entity.id
_entity.type
_entity.pdbx_description
1 polymer ?
#
loop_
_entity_poly.entity_id
_entity_poly.type
_entity_poly.pdbx_seq_one_letter_code
_entity_poly.pdbx_strand_id
1 'polypeptide(L)'
;MRQWRTLTAMVELTSSRLRRLAKRSTTLVSQRSVAYVFRSSSVIAWPSATVPQFAWFTPMGAGRLAVGFAPGMASCPWALASWYLVSQSGLRRLKLCGRTERNKLSLSSRIRMNMLSLKLLALMSSMVLLAGCDSGSTPEIPAPVEPKPFVFNPSIRLAAVDPGRYVRKTDVQQVITLTKRFWIGTHEISQKEYESVMGSNPSFFKGESLPVEKVKFEQAVAFCKALTLRDRGEGRIRQDMIYRLPTEAEWEFACLGGATTPFSFGEESQTAEFVWAAENSGDKTQPVGQKKPNAWGLYDMHGNVWEWVVDWFAPHSKDTQLTDPEGPITGEHKVFKGGGWSHEAKFARATSRFMMAPDMGINFVGFRVVLSELSKSR
;
A
#
# COMPACT_ATOMS: atom_id res chain seq x y z
N MET A 1 30.48 20.34 -68.04
CA MET A 1 30.20 18.89 -67.90
C MET A 1 30.72 18.43 -66.54
N ARG A 2 29.93 17.70 -65.73
CA ARG A 2 30.32 17.06 -64.44
C ARG A 2 30.79 18.07 -63.34
N GLN A 3 30.71 17.80 -62.03
CA GLN A 3 30.16 16.69 -61.22
C GLN A 3 29.61 17.30 -59.88
N TRP A 4 28.38 17.02 -59.45
CA TRP A 4 27.95 16.05 -58.40
C TRP A 4 28.28 16.38 -56.92
N ARG A 5 27.23 16.30 -56.06
CA ARG A 5 27.22 16.20 -54.57
C ARG A 5 27.61 17.49 -53.80
N THR A 6 27.12 17.76 -52.57
CA THR A 6 26.16 17.04 -51.69
C THR A 6 25.31 18.06 -50.89
N LEU A 7 24.12 17.67 -50.43
CA LEU A 7 23.27 18.51 -49.56
C LEU A 7 23.49 18.19 -48.08
N THR A 8 23.94 19.17 -47.30
CA THR A 8 24.00 19.14 -45.84
C THR A 8 23.61 20.50 -45.29
N ALA A 9 22.47 20.60 -44.58
CA ALA A 9 22.08 21.80 -43.86
C ALA A 9 21.21 21.42 -42.65
N MET A 10 21.65 21.82 -41.47
CA MET A 10 20.90 21.72 -40.22
C MET A 10 20.56 23.13 -39.73
N VAL A 11 19.32 23.30 -39.24
CA VAL A 11 18.98 24.20 -38.11
C VAL A 11 18.99 25.74 -38.37
N GLU A 12 18.29 26.44 -37.49
CA GLU A 12 18.30 27.89 -37.21
C GLU A 12 17.67 28.89 -38.21
N LEU A 13 16.32 28.96 -38.09
CA LEU A 13 15.57 30.20 -37.86
C LEU A 13 16.39 31.48 -37.64
N THR A 14 16.26 32.46 -38.54
CA THR A 14 16.24 33.88 -38.13
C THR A 14 15.12 34.64 -38.84
N SER A 15 14.65 35.70 -38.17
CA SER A 15 13.43 36.45 -38.48
C SER A 15 13.54 37.40 -39.69
N SER A 16 12.42 37.70 -40.35
CA SER A 16 11.88 39.08 -40.31
C SER A 16 10.50 39.32 -40.96
N ARG A 17 9.64 40.03 -40.21
CA ARG A 17 8.71 41.11 -40.62
C ARG A 17 7.77 40.93 -41.83
N LEU A 18 6.46 40.93 -41.55
CA LEU A 18 5.45 41.91 -42.04
C LEU A 18 4.08 41.62 -41.35
N ARG A 19 3.83 42.15 -40.14
CA ARG A 19 3.05 43.39 -39.85
C ARG A 19 1.61 43.45 -40.42
N ARG A 20 0.65 43.58 -39.47
CA ARG A 20 -0.74 44.09 -39.56
C ARG A 20 -1.86 43.12 -39.98
N LEU A 21 -2.54 42.58 -38.97
CA LEU A 21 -3.81 43.16 -38.48
C LEU A 21 -3.87 43.10 -36.94
N ALA A 22 -4.69 43.94 -36.30
CA ALA A 22 -4.74 44.11 -34.83
C ALA A 22 -6.04 44.80 -34.36
N LYS A 23 -6.26 44.86 -33.02
CA LYS A 23 -7.51 45.15 -32.27
C LYS A 23 -8.35 43.87 -32.10
N ARG A 24 -8.87 43.48 -30.92
CA ARG A 24 -8.96 44.01 -29.52
C ARG A 24 -8.94 42.76 -28.59
N SER A 25 -8.54 42.70 -27.31
CA SER A 25 -8.11 43.62 -26.22
C SER A 25 -7.00 42.89 -25.41
N THR A 26 -6.22 43.32 -24.39
CA THR A 26 -6.23 44.30 -23.27
C THR A 26 -7.20 44.00 -22.11
N THR A 27 -6.83 43.83 -20.81
CA THR A 27 -5.56 43.61 -20.02
C THR A 27 -6.00 43.24 -18.57
N LEU A 28 -5.24 42.85 -17.52
CA LEU A 28 -3.81 42.75 -17.10
C LEU A 28 -3.49 41.29 -16.64
N VAL A 29 -2.29 40.78 -16.28
CA VAL A 29 -0.93 41.27 -15.90
C VAL A 29 -0.63 41.44 -14.38
N SER A 30 -0.13 40.37 -13.71
CA SER A 30 0.68 40.38 -12.46
C SER A 30 1.48 39.05 -12.35
N GLN A 31 2.75 38.95 -12.80
CA GLN A 31 4.04 39.39 -12.22
C GLN A 31 4.72 38.43 -11.19
N ARG A 32 5.89 37.88 -11.60
CA ARG A 32 7.11 37.58 -10.80
C ARG A 32 7.03 36.41 -9.77
N SER A 33 8.09 35.64 -9.47
CA SER A 33 9.52 35.70 -9.85
C SER A 33 10.25 34.34 -9.87
N VAL A 34 11.18 34.19 -10.81
CA VAL A 34 12.54 33.57 -10.74
C VAL A 34 12.86 32.47 -9.69
N ALA A 35 13.31 31.30 -10.17
CA ALA A 35 14.55 30.62 -9.71
C ALA A 35 15.03 29.53 -10.69
N TYR A 36 16.33 29.49 -11.00
CA TYR A 36 17.04 28.37 -11.65
C TYR A 36 18.28 28.06 -10.80
N VAL A 37 18.42 26.83 -10.30
CA VAL A 37 19.68 26.32 -9.69
C VAL A 37 19.86 24.86 -10.12
N PHE A 38 21.13 24.47 -10.33
CA PHE A 38 21.52 23.16 -10.87
C PHE A 38 22.02 22.18 -9.79
N ARG A 39 22.10 20.90 -10.20
CA ARG A 39 23.07 19.86 -9.77
C ARG A 39 22.74 18.99 -8.53
N SER A 40 22.80 17.67 -8.77
CA SER A 40 23.40 16.58 -7.95
C SER A 40 23.17 16.55 -6.42
N SER A 41 22.76 15.43 -5.82
CA SER A 41 23.34 14.09 -6.04
C SER A 41 22.39 12.95 -5.67
N SER A 42 22.58 11.78 -6.27
CA SER A 42 21.87 10.55 -5.92
C SER A 42 22.26 10.05 -4.51
N VAL A 43 21.27 9.81 -3.64
CA VAL A 43 21.44 9.06 -2.40
C VAL A 43 20.55 7.82 -2.45
N ILE A 44 21.18 6.65 -2.39
CA ILE A 44 20.48 5.36 -2.35
C ILE A 44 20.08 5.10 -0.90
N ALA A 45 18.78 5.12 -0.61
CA ALA A 45 18.25 4.74 0.69
C ALA A 45 17.86 3.24 0.69
N TRP A 46 18.42 2.47 1.63
CA TRP A 46 17.92 1.14 2.01
C TRP A 46 17.31 1.21 3.42
N PRO A 47 16.23 0.48 3.69
CA PRO A 47 15.52 0.60 4.96
C PRO A 47 16.07 -0.36 6.04
N SER A 48 16.29 0.17 7.23
CA SER A 48 16.16 -0.58 8.48
C SER A 48 15.74 0.36 9.61
N ALA A 49 14.79 -0.08 10.42
CA ALA A 49 14.27 0.69 11.56
C ALA A 49 14.73 0.05 12.88
N THR A 50 15.26 0.85 13.80
CA THR A 50 15.17 0.77 15.28
C THR A 50 16.35 1.48 15.96
N VAL A 51 16.16 2.73 16.40
CA VAL A 51 17.01 3.42 17.39
C VAL A 51 16.10 4.27 18.28
N PRO A 52 16.09 4.11 19.62
CA PRO A 52 15.37 5.00 20.54
C PRO A 52 16.00 6.41 20.59
N GLN A 53 15.18 7.44 20.81
CA GLN A 53 15.56 8.86 20.67
C GLN A 53 16.43 9.46 21.82
N PHE A 54 17.43 8.73 22.33
CA PHE A 54 18.28 9.20 23.45
C PHE A 54 19.78 8.94 23.25
N ALA A 55 20.31 9.32 22.10
CA ALA A 55 21.76 9.39 21.86
C ALA A 55 22.09 10.57 20.93
N TRP A 56 23.19 11.27 21.21
CA TRP A 56 23.77 12.30 20.35
C TRP A 56 25.20 11.94 19.96
N PHE A 57 25.58 12.33 18.73
CA PHE A 57 26.88 12.04 18.13
C PHE A 57 27.70 13.33 18.03
N THR A 58 28.86 13.37 18.67
CA THR A 58 29.81 14.49 18.52
C THR A 58 30.88 14.11 17.49
N PRO A 59 31.07 14.87 16.40
CA PRO A 59 32.15 14.61 15.45
C PRO A 59 33.51 14.89 16.10
N MET A 60 34.43 13.94 16.02
CA MET A 60 35.86 14.18 16.21
C MET A 60 36.59 13.88 14.89
N GLY A 61 37.67 14.63 14.63
CA GLY A 61 38.39 14.56 13.37
C GLY A 61 38.92 13.16 13.03
N ALA A 62 39.20 12.91 11.74
CA ALA A 62 39.69 11.64 11.22
C ALA A 62 38.73 10.43 11.42
N GLY A 63 37.43 10.64 11.15
CA GLY A 63 36.50 9.54 10.87
C GLY A 63 36.05 8.72 12.08
N ARG A 64 36.06 9.31 13.28
CA ARG A 64 35.57 8.65 14.50
C ARG A 64 34.39 9.43 15.09
N LEU A 65 33.38 8.68 15.55
CA LEU A 65 32.21 9.22 16.23
C LEU A 65 32.25 8.77 17.69
N ALA A 66 32.05 9.72 18.61
CA ALA A 66 31.78 9.43 20.01
C ALA A 66 30.26 9.37 20.25
N VAL A 67 29.82 8.44 21.09
CA VAL A 67 28.41 8.32 21.53
C VAL A 67 28.35 8.65 23.01
N GLY A 68 27.57 9.67 23.36
CA GLY A 68 27.34 10.08 24.75
C GLY A 68 25.94 9.69 25.24
N PHE A 69 25.85 9.25 26.50
CA PHE A 69 24.60 9.02 27.22
C PHE A 69 24.50 9.97 28.42
N ALA A 70 23.28 10.23 28.89
CA ALA A 70 23.06 11.06 30.07
C ALA A 70 23.51 10.35 31.37
N PRO A 71 24.04 11.08 32.37
CA PRO A 71 24.45 10.49 33.64
C PRO A 71 23.24 10.03 34.46
N GLY A 72 23.25 8.76 34.92
CA GLY A 72 22.21 8.23 35.81
C GLY A 72 21.96 6.72 35.74
N MET A 73 22.36 6.04 34.66
CA MET A 73 22.15 4.59 34.49
C MET A 73 23.44 3.79 34.63
N ALA A 74 23.74 3.31 35.84
CA ALA A 74 24.94 2.52 36.16
C ALA A 74 24.63 1.21 36.90
N SER A 75 23.50 0.57 36.56
CA SER A 75 23.01 -0.65 37.25
C SER A 75 22.13 -1.53 36.35
N CYS A 76 22.62 -1.89 35.16
CA CYS A 76 21.88 -2.78 34.25
C CYS A 76 22.78 -3.81 33.52
N PRO A 77 22.57 -5.14 33.66
CA PRO A 77 23.51 -6.16 33.17
C PRO A 77 23.70 -6.25 31.64
N TRP A 78 22.85 -5.63 30.83
CA TRP A 78 22.86 -5.80 29.37
C TRP A 78 24.02 -5.06 28.65
N ALA A 79 24.66 -4.10 29.31
CA ALA A 79 25.71 -3.27 28.69
C ALA A 79 27.00 -4.03 28.32
N LEU A 80 27.31 -5.16 28.97
CA LEU A 80 28.55 -5.90 28.74
C LEU A 80 28.50 -6.85 27.53
N ALA A 81 27.32 -7.26 27.08
CA ALA A 81 27.17 -8.18 25.95
C ALA A 81 27.62 -7.58 24.61
N SER A 82 27.42 -6.26 24.42
CA SER A 82 27.68 -5.57 23.16
C SER A 82 29.17 -5.44 22.80
N TRP A 83 30.09 -5.53 23.77
CA TRP A 83 31.53 -5.46 23.51
C TRP A 83 32.07 -6.73 22.83
N TYR A 84 31.49 -7.90 23.10
CA TYR A 84 32.04 -9.18 22.64
C TYR A 84 31.71 -9.49 21.17
N LEU A 85 30.54 -9.06 20.68
CA LEU A 85 30.04 -9.39 19.34
C LEU A 85 30.59 -8.52 18.20
N VAL A 86 31.16 -7.35 18.48
CA VAL A 86 31.80 -6.49 17.46
C VAL A 86 33.21 -6.98 17.10
N SER A 87 33.85 -7.76 17.97
CA SER A 87 35.21 -8.30 17.74
C SER A 87 35.26 -9.38 16.64
N GLN A 88 34.21 -10.21 16.53
CA GLN A 88 34.18 -11.39 15.66
C GLN A 88 33.90 -11.09 14.16
N SER A 89 33.33 -9.92 13.84
CA SER A 89 32.86 -9.60 12.48
C SER A 89 33.90 -8.88 11.60
N GLY A 90 35.02 -8.41 12.16
CA GLY A 90 36.04 -7.65 11.44
C GLY A 90 36.97 -8.46 10.51
N LEU A 91 36.99 -9.79 10.59
CA LEU A 91 38.01 -10.65 9.98
C LEU A 91 37.54 -11.46 8.75
N ARG A 92 36.77 -10.86 7.84
CA ARG A 92 36.37 -11.49 6.55
C ARG A 92 36.42 -10.57 5.33
N ARG A 93 37.61 -10.10 4.91
CA ARG A 93 37.90 -9.72 3.51
C ARG A 93 39.40 -9.53 3.21
N LEU A 94 40.09 -10.62 2.91
CA LEU A 94 41.32 -10.59 2.09
C LEU A 94 41.20 -11.66 1.00
N LYS A 95 41.13 -11.22 -0.27
CA LYS A 95 41.37 -12.07 -1.44
C LYS A 95 42.85 -11.98 -1.78
N LEU A 96 43.50 -13.11 -2.00
CA LEU A 96 44.69 -13.19 -2.86
C LEU A 96 44.71 -14.52 -3.61
N CYS A 97 45.43 -14.57 -4.73
CA CYS A 97 45.46 -15.69 -5.66
C CYS A 97 46.82 -16.40 -5.55
N GLY A 98 46.85 -17.74 -5.56
CA GLY A 98 48.11 -18.48 -5.45
C GLY A 98 47.97 -19.99 -5.55
N ARG A 99 48.68 -20.56 -6.53
CA ARG A 99 48.92 -21.97 -6.84
C ARG A 99 49.20 -22.90 -5.63
N THR A 100 48.65 -24.11 -5.74
CA THR A 100 49.26 -25.43 -5.44
C THR A 100 50.41 -25.53 -4.42
N GLU A 101 50.23 -26.40 -3.41
CA GLU A 101 51.08 -27.60 -3.23
C GLU A 101 50.35 -28.65 -2.36
N ARG A 102 50.72 -29.93 -2.47
CA ARG A 102 50.24 -31.01 -1.57
C ARG A 102 51.40 -31.52 -0.73
N ASN A 103 51.29 -31.50 0.60
CA ASN A 103 52.12 -32.40 1.42
C ASN A 103 51.47 -32.81 2.75
N LYS A 104 51.92 -33.96 3.27
CA LYS A 104 51.50 -34.58 4.54
C LYS A 104 52.54 -34.27 5.64
N LEU A 105 52.35 -34.90 6.82
CA LEU A 105 53.23 -34.91 8.01
C LEU A 105 53.05 -33.70 8.95
N SER A 106 53.19 -33.82 10.27
CA SER A 106 53.04 -35.01 11.15
C SER A 106 52.78 -34.54 12.60
N LEU A 107 52.27 -35.43 13.46
CA LEU A 107 51.86 -35.09 14.82
C LEU A 107 53.01 -35.22 15.84
N SER A 108 53.66 -34.12 16.24
CA SER A 108 54.48 -34.12 17.46
C SER A 108 54.76 -32.74 18.08
N SER A 109 54.22 -32.49 19.27
CA SER A 109 54.89 -31.76 20.37
C SER A 109 54.04 -31.87 21.64
N ARG A 110 54.59 -32.42 22.73
CA ARG A 110 53.86 -32.67 23.99
C ARG A 110 54.02 -31.49 24.96
N ILE A 111 52.91 -30.85 25.33
CA ILE A 111 52.89 -29.96 26.51
C ILE A 111 52.92 -30.84 27.77
N ARG A 112 53.95 -30.67 28.61
CA ARG A 112 54.00 -31.28 29.95
C ARG A 112 53.19 -30.43 30.92
N MET A 113 52.00 -30.90 31.33
CA MET A 113 51.33 -30.37 32.51
C MET A 113 51.81 -31.11 33.77
N ASN A 114 52.14 -30.37 34.83
CA ASN A 114 52.67 -30.95 36.07
C ASN A 114 51.59 -31.70 36.87
N MET A 115 51.92 -32.91 37.33
CA MET A 115 51.06 -33.79 38.16
C MET A 115 50.63 -33.20 39.53
N LEU A 116 51.08 -32.00 39.88
CA LEU A 116 50.70 -31.29 41.10
C LEU A 116 49.37 -30.54 40.97
N SER A 117 49.00 -30.03 39.79
CA SER A 117 47.77 -29.22 39.64
C SER A 117 46.49 -30.07 39.63
N LEU A 118 46.54 -31.32 39.16
CA LEU A 118 45.37 -32.22 39.19
C LEU A 118 44.96 -32.62 40.63
N LYS A 119 45.89 -32.63 41.59
CA LYS A 119 45.60 -33.06 42.96
C LYS A 119 44.83 -32.04 43.79
N LEU A 120 44.96 -30.74 43.51
CA LEU A 120 44.11 -29.71 44.15
C LEU A 120 42.66 -29.77 43.63
N LEU A 121 42.48 -29.98 42.33
CA LEU A 121 41.15 -30.06 41.70
C LEU A 121 40.31 -31.24 42.22
N ALA A 122 40.96 -32.36 42.59
CA ALA A 122 40.26 -33.51 43.16
C ALA A 122 39.71 -33.25 44.58
N LEU A 123 40.39 -32.43 45.40
CA LEU A 123 40.02 -32.20 46.81
C LEU A 123 38.93 -31.14 47.02
N MET A 124 38.75 -30.22 46.06
CA MET A 124 37.62 -29.27 46.11
C MET A 124 36.26 -29.91 45.75
N SER A 125 36.27 -31.13 45.20
CA SER A 125 35.04 -31.83 44.79
C SER A 125 34.32 -32.56 45.93
N SER A 126 34.94 -32.71 47.11
CA SER A 126 34.46 -33.58 48.20
C SER A 126 33.90 -32.84 49.41
N MET A 127 33.65 -31.52 49.33
CA MET A 127 33.21 -30.71 50.49
C MET A 127 32.04 -29.75 50.19
N VAL A 128 31.18 -30.08 49.23
CA VAL A 128 29.87 -29.41 49.03
C VAL A 128 28.77 -30.46 48.85
N LEU A 129 28.46 -31.18 49.94
CA LEU A 129 27.36 -32.17 50.01
C LEU A 129 26.48 -32.00 51.27
N LEU A 130 26.55 -30.84 51.94
CA LEU A 130 25.76 -30.50 53.12
C LEU A 130 25.20 -29.08 53.03
N ALA A 131 24.26 -28.88 52.09
CA ALA A 131 23.43 -27.68 52.01
C ALA A 131 22.04 -28.06 51.50
N GLY A 132 21.04 -27.96 52.37
CA GLY A 132 19.59 -27.97 52.12
C GLY A 132 19.04 -28.76 50.94
N CYS A 133 18.39 -29.90 51.22
CA CYS A 133 17.18 -30.26 50.48
C CYS A 133 16.06 -29.29 50.86
N ASP A 134 16.15 -28.05 50.41
CA ASP A 134 15.02 -27.12 50.47
C ASP A 134 13.95 -27.57 49.47
N SER A 135 12.69 -27.61 49.90
CA SER A 135 11.58 -28.16 49.13
C SER A 135 11.07 -27.15 48.09
N GLY A 136 11.97 -26.75 47.18
CA GLY A 136 11.65 -25.89 46.06
C GLY A 136 10.60 -26.55 45.16
N SER A 137 9.41 -25.94 45.11
CA SER A 137 8.36 -26.33 44.18
C SER A 137 8.92 -26.37 42.75
N THR A 138 8.67 -27.46 42.02
CA THR A 138 8.94 -27.51 40.58
C THR A 138 8.28 -26.30 39.91
N PRO A 139 9.01 -25.49 39.11
CA PRO A 139 8.38 -24.40 38.39
C PRO A 139 7.34 -24.99 37.44
N GLU A 140 6.07 -24.72 37.70
CA GLU A 140 4.99 -25.13 36.81
C GLU A 140 5.26 -24.55 35.43
N ILE A 141 5.45 -25.42 34.43
CA ILE A 141 5.43 -25.00 33.03
C ILE A 141 4.02 -24.46 32.80
N PRO A 142 3.83 -23.16 32.47
CA PRO A 142 2.51 -22.62 32.27
C PRO A 142 1.79 -23.44 31.22
N ALA A 143 0.58 -23.92 31.54
CA ALA A 143 -0.22 -24.70 30.61
C ALA A 143 -0.29 -23.97 29.26
N PRO A 144 -0.17 -24.68 28.11
CA PRO A 144 -0.13 -24.02 26.80
C PRO A 144 -1.31 -23.06 26.65
N VAL A 145 -1.02 -21.76 26.63
CA VAL A 145 -2.05 -20.73 26.53
C VAL A 145 -2.70 -20.90 25.16
N GLU A 146 -3.90 -21.46 25.13
CA GLU A 146 -4.61 -21.69 23.88
C GLU A 146 -4.71 -20.35 23.13
N PRO A 147 -4.24 -20.29 21.86
CA PRO A 147 -4.17 -19.04 21.13
C PRO A 147 -5.61 -18.53 20.94
N LYS A 148 -5.92 -17.40 21.60
CA LYS A 148 -7.24 -16.79 21.60
C LYS A 148 -7.83 -16.80 20.18
N PRO A 149 -9.04 -17.36 19.98
CA PRO A 149 -9.59 -17.54 18.64
C PRO A 149 -9.64 -16.21 17.89
N PHE A 150 -9.20 -16.24 16.63
CA PHE A 150 -9.16 -15.05 15.78
C PHE A 150 -10.59 -14.52 15.56
N VAL A 151 -10.83 -13.28 15.96
CA VAL A 151 -12.10 -12.57 15.76
C VAL A 151 -11.93 -11.59 14.61
N PHE A 152 -12.55 -11.91 13.47
CA PHE A 152 -12.59 -11.02 12.31
C PHE A 152 -13.40 -9.75 12.64
N ASN A 153 -12.73 -8.60 12.70
CA ASN A 153 -13.32 -7.33 13.15
C ASN A 153 -12.70 -6.12 12.41
N PRO A 154 -12.80 -6.05 11.06
CA PRO A 154 -12.23 -4.98 10.24
C PRO A 154 -12.68 -3.59 10.71
N SER A 155 -11.81 -2.57 10.59
CA SER A 155 -12.14 -1.20 11.01
C SER A 155 -13.08 -0.45 10.06
N ILE A 156 -13.29 -0.98 8.85
CA ILE A 156 -14.29 -0.52 7.87
C ILE A 156 -15.44 -1.54 7.80
N ARG A 157 -16.68 -1.08 7.60
CA ARG A 157 -17.84 -1.98 7.44
C ARG A 157 -17.83 -2.65 6.06
N LEU A 158 -17.76 -3.99 6.04
CA LEU A 158 -17.71 -4.79 4.82
C LEU A 158 -18.86 -5.79 4.74
N ALA A 159 -19.36 -6.05 3.53
CA ALA A 159 -20.16 -7.23 3.21
C ALA A 159 -19.29 -8.31 2.55
N ALA A 160 -19.58 -9.59 2.80
CA ALA A 160 -18.91 -10.70 2.12
C ALA A 160 -19.55 -10.95 0.75
N VAL A 161 -18.73 -11.17 -0.27
CA VAL A 161 -19.14 -11.54 -1.64
C VAL A 161 -18.51 -12.87 -1.99
N ASP A 162 -19.36 -13.87 -2.26
CA ASP A 162 -18.94 -15.23 -2.58
C ASP A 162 -18.56 -15.40 -4.06
N PRO A 163 -17.74 -16.43 -4.40
CA PRO A 163 -17.45 -16.79 -5.78
C PRO A 163 -18.71 -16.99 -6.62
N GLY A 164 -18.70 -16.52 -7.86
CA GLY A 164 -19.89 -16.55 -8.70
C GLY A 164 -19.63 -16.04 -10.11
N ARG A 165 -20.72 -15.75 -10.82
CA ARG A 165 -20.69 -15.26 -12.21
C ARG A 165 -21.82 -14.30 -12.51
N TYR A 166 -21.59 -13.41 -13.47
CA TYR A 166 -22.61 -12.52 -14.02
C TYR A 166 -22.39 -12.28 -15.51
N VAL A 167 -23.36 -11.63 -16.18
CA VAL A 167 -23.24 -11.26 -17.60
C VAL A 167 -23.00 -9.76 -17.70
N ARG A 168 -21.75 -9.39 -18.01
CA ARG A 168 -21.41 -8.03 -18.46
C ARG A 168 -21.97 -7.82 -19.86
N LYS A 169 -22.57 -6.65 -20.10
CA LYS A 169 -23.20 -6.28 -21.39
C LYS A 169 -22.47 -5.06 -21.99
N THR A 170 -21.61 -5.30 -22.97
CA THR A 170 -20.90 -4.27 -23.75
C THR A 170 -21.41 -4.28 -25.20
N ASP A 171 -20.53 -4.08 -26.18
CA ASP A 171 -20.70 -4.55 -27.56
C ASP A 171 -20.91 -6.07 -27.69
N VAL A 172 -20.46 -6.85 -26.70
CA VAL A 172 -20.67 -8.29 -26.57
C VAL A 172 -21.26 -8.65 -25.20
N GLN A 173 -21.89 -9.82 -25.10
CA GLN A 173 -22.25 -10.39 -23.79
C GLN A 173 -21.10 -11.24 -23.28
N GLN A 174 -20.58 -10.91 -22.11
CA GLN A 174 -19.44 -11.59 -21.49
C GLN A 174 -19.85 -12.26 -20.19
N VAL A 175 -19.67 -13.57 -20.08
CA VAL A 175 -19.81 -14.29 -18.81
C VAL A 175 -18.55 -14.06 -18.00
N ILE A 176 -18.64 -13.21 -16.99
CA ILE A 176 -17.54 -12.93 -16.07
C ILE A 176 -17.68 -13.88 -14.87
N THR A 177 -16.62 -14.62 -14.55
CA THR A 177 -16.53 -15.52 -13.41
C THR A 177 -15.51 -14.99 -12.41
N LEU A 178 -15.89 -14.90 -11.13
CA LEU A 178 -15.00 -14.55 -10.02
C LEU A 178 -14.82 -15.79 -9.14
N THR A 179 -13.58 -16.27 -9.00
CA THR A 179 -13.27 -17.59 -8.40
C THR A 179 -13.02 -17.54 -6.89
N LYS A 180 -12.87 -16.35 -6.32
CA LYS A 180 -12.47 -16.13 -4.92
C LYS A 180 -13.53 -15.32 -4.18
N ARG A 181 -13.72 -15.66 -2.89
CA ARG A 181 -14.44 -14.79 -1.95
C ARG A 181 -13.64 -13.51 -1.73
N PHE A 182 -14.34 -12.40 -1.66
CA PHE A 182 -13.80 -11.13 -1.17
C PHE A 182 -14.81 -10.46 -0.23
N TRP A 183 -14.40 -9.38 0.42
CA TRP A 183 -15.27 -8.53 1.22
C TRP A 183 -15.18 -7.11 0.68
N ILE A 184 -16.30 -6.41 0.50
CA ILE A 184 -16.33 -5.06 -0.08
C ILE A 184 -17.01 -4.07 0.87
N GLY A 185 -16.53 -2.82 0.88
CA GLY A 185 -17.10 -1.73 1.67
C GLY A 185 -18.60 -1.55 1.43
N THR A 186 -19.39 -1.50 2.49
CA THR A 186 -20.85 -1.36 2.38
C THR A 186 -21.27 -0.02 1.76
N HIS A 187 -20.40 0.98 1.79
CA HIS A 187 -20.53 2.29 1.14
C HIS A 187 -19.15 2.76 0.64
N GLU A 188 -19.08 3.93 0.02
CA GLU A 188 -17.81 4.62 -0.26
C GLU A 188 -17.06 4.91 1.05
N ILE A 189 -15.74 5.05 1.01
CA ILE A 189 -14.97 5.49 2.18
C ILE A 189 -15.42 6.89 2.58
N SER A 190 -15.93 7.05 3.81
CA SER A 190 -16.32 8.36 4.33
C SER A 190 -15.11 9.24 4.64
N GLN A 191 -15.34 10.56 4.74
CA GLN A 191 -14.29 11.51 5.13
C GLN A 191 -13.70 11.19 6.50
N LYS A 192 -14.54 10.78 7.47
CA LYS A 192 -14.10 10.35 8.80
C LYS A 192 -13.23 9.11 8.74
N GLU A 193 -13.62 8.11 7.96
CA GLU A 193 -12.81 6.91 7.77
C GLU A 193 -11.46 7.25 7.12
N TYR A 194 -11.45 8.05 6.05
CA TYR A 194 -10.23 8.48 5.37
C TYR A 194 -9.27 9.24 6.29
N GLU A 195 -9.77 10.24 7.01
CA GLU A 195 -8.99 11.09 7.90
C GLU A 195 -8.42 10.28 9.09
N SER A 196 -9.12 9.24 9.56
CA SER A 196 -8.62 8.31 10.59
C SER A 196 -7.37 7.49 10.20
N VAL A 197 -7.09 7.35 8.89
CA VAL A 197 -5.92 6.60 8.39
C VAL A 197 -4.85 7.54 7.85
N MET A 198 -5.26 8.62 7.18
CA MET A 198 -4.39 9.49 6.39
C MET A 198 -4.06 10.82 7.08
N GLY A 199 -4.62 11.08 8.27
CA GLY A 199 -4.38 12.29 9.06
C GLY A 199 -4.75 13.60 8.37
N SER A 200 -5.55 13.52 7.30
CA SER A 200 -5.90 14.64 6.43
C SER A 200 -7.09 14.28 5.54
N ASN A 201 -7.87 15.29 5.13
CA ASN A 201 -9.09 15.13 4.33
C ASN A 201 -9.05 16.04 3.07
N PRO A 202 -8.83 15.48 1.86
CA PRO A 202 -8.64 16.24 0.63
C PRO A 202 -9.93 16.80 0.01
N SER A 203 -11.10 16.29 0.44
CA SER A 203 -12.42 16.53 -0.18
C SER A 203 -12.76 18.02 -0.32
N PHE A 204 -13.47 18.37 -1.39
CA PHE A 204 -14.00 19.71 -1.62
C PHE A 204 -15.21 20.00 -0.71
N PHE A 205 -16.22 19.13 -0.71
CA PHE A 205 -17.33 19.17 0.23
C PHE A 205 -16.88 18.65 1.59
N LYS A 206 -17.40 19.20 2.70
CA LYS A 206 -16.96 18.85 4.06
C LYS A 206 -18.10 18.32 4.92
N GLY A 207 -17.87 17.15 5.52
CA GLY A 207 -18.74 16.53 6.51
C GLY A 207 -18.29 15.10 6.79
N GLU A 208 -18.23 14.70 8.06
CA GLU A 208 -17.66 13.41 8.49
C GLU A 208 -18.24 12.19 7.75
N SER A 209 -19.56 12.21 7.51
CA SER A 209 -20.33 11.13 6.89
C SER A 209 -20.49 11.27 5.38
N LEU A 210 -19.96 12.32 4.74
CA LEU A 210 -19.87 12.39 3.28
C LEU A 210 -18.81 11.39 2.78
N PRO A 211 -18.88 10.92 1.52
CA PRO A 211 -17.77 10.23 0.90
C PRO A 211 -16.53 11.13 0.85
N VAL A 212 -15.34 10.53 0.90
CA VAL A 212 -14.10 11.22 0.54
C VAL A 212 -14.02 11.37 -0.97
N GLU A 213 -13.77 12.58 -1.44
CA GLU A 213 -13.57 12.88 -2.87
C GLU A 213 -12.30 13.70 -3.09
N LYS A 214 -12.00 14.01 -4.35
CA LYS A 214 -10.74 14.68 -4.76
C LYS A 214 -9.48 13.87 -4.46
N VAL A 215 -9.64 12.55 -4.26
CA VAL A 215 -8.57 11.59 -3.97
C VAL A 215 -7.95 11.11 -5.28
N LYS A 216 -6.62 11.24 -5.43
CA LYS A 216 -5.86 10.65 -6.54
C LYS A 216 -5.83 9.12 -6.44
N PHE A 217 -5.64 8.41 -7.55
CA PHE A 217 -5.57 6.95 -7.55
C PHE A 217 -4.51 6.41 -6.58
N GLU A 218 -3.29 6.99 -6.57
CA GLU A 218 -2.22 6.60 -5.66
C GLU A 218 -2.57 6.85 -4.19
N GLN A 219 -3.39 7.86 -3.89
CA GLN A 219 -3.83 8.16 -2.52
C GLN A 219 -4.86 7.15 -2.02
N ALA A 220 -5.79 6.72 -2.88
CA ALA A 220 -6.72 5.63 -2.57
C ALA A 220 -5.98 4.29 -2.35
N VAL A 221 -4.97 4.00 -3.19
CA VAL A 221 -4.07 2.85 -3.01
C VAL A 221 -3.22 2.98 -1.74
N ALA A 222 -2.80 4.19 -1.35
CA ALA A 222 -2.07 4.43 -0.11
C ALA A 222 -2.95 4.22 1.13
N PHE A 223 -4.19 4.71 1.12
CA PHE A 223 -5.20 4.42 2.16
C PHE A 223 -5.37 2.91 2.36
N CYS A 224 -5.56 2.14 1.28
CA CYS A 224 -5.68 0.69 1.35
C CYS A 224 -4.46 0.01 2.01
N LYS A 225 -3.24 0.47 1.70
CA LYS A 225 -2.00 -0.03 2.32
C LYS A 225 -1.91 0.34 3.81
N ALA A 226 -2.21 1.58 4.17
CA ALA A 226 -2.17 2.06 5.55
C ALA A 226 -3.23 1.36 6.43
N LEU A 227 -4.46 1.23 5.92
CA LEU A 227 -5.56 0.49 6.52
C LEU A 227 -5.19 -0.98 6.75
N THR A 228 -4.54 -1.63 5.76
CA THR A 228 -4.02 -3.00 5.89
C THR A 228 -3.01 -3.13 7.02
N LEU A 229 -2.05 -2.20 7.12
CA LEU A 229 -1.03 -2.24 8.17
C LEU A 229 -1.63 -2.04 9.57
N ARG A 230 -2.56 -1.09 9.71
CA ARG A 230 -3.30 -0.83 10.95
C ARG A 230 -4.11 -2.04 11.40
N ASP A 231 -5.01 -2.54 10.55
CA ASP A 231 -5.90 -3.63 10.91
C ASP A 231 -5.16 -4.96 11.18
N ARG A 232 -4.00 -5.19 10.54
CA ARG A 232 -3.10 -6.30 10.88
C ARG A 232 -2.38 -6.10 12.20
N GLY A 233 -1.96 -4.87 12.52
CA GLY A 233 -1.30 -4.52 13.79
C GLY A 233 -2.25 -4.61 14.98
N GLU A 234 -3.52 -4.24 14.78
CA GLU A 234 -4.59 -4.36 15.77
C GLU A 234 -5.23 -5.76 15.82
N GLY A 235 -4.78 -6.71 14.99
CA GLY A 235 -5.29 -8.09 14.95
C GLY A 235 -6.72 -8.26 14.42
N ARG A 236 -7.26 -7.24 13.73
CA ARG A 236 -8.63 -7.18 13.17
C ARG A 236 -8.82 -8.07 11.94
N ILE A 237 -7.78 -8.18 11.12
CA ILE A 237 -7.72 -9.02 9.92
C ILE A 237 -6.53 -9.96 10.00
N ARG A 238 -6.57 -11.09 9.28
CA ARG A 238 -5.47 -12.05 9.25
C ARG A 238 -4.24 -11.48 8.54
N GLN A 239 -3.05 -11.99 8.87
CA GLN A 239 -1.78 -11.58 8.27
C GLN A 239 -1.62 -11.94 6.78
N ASP A 240 -2.55 -12.71 6.23
CA ASP A 240 -2.64 -13.02 4.79
C ASP A 240 -3.76 -12.24 4.07
N MET A 241 -4.48 -11.33 4.73
CA MET A 241 -5.52 -10.50 4.11
C MET A 241 -5.02 -9.07 3.84
N ILE A 242 -5.43 -8.47 2.72
CA ILE A 242 -5.09 -7.09 2.34
C ILE A 242 -6.33 -6.30 1.91
N TYR A 243 -6.36 -5.02 2.26
CA TYR A 243 -7.25 -4.05 1.62
C TYR A 243 -6.61 -3.52 0.34
N ARG A 244 -7.46 -3.27 -0.66
CA ARG A 244 -7.11 -2.77 -2.00
C ARG A 244 -8.35 -2.12 -2.61
N LEU A 245 -8.19 -1.53 -3.80
CA LEU A 245 -9.33 -1.20 -4.64
C LEU A 245 -9.94 -2.50 -5.22
N PRO A 246 -11.26 -2.53 -5.49
CA PRO A 246 -11.87 -3.59 -6.30
C PRO A 246 -11.28 -3.60 -7.72
N THR A 247 -11.36 -4.75 -8.42
CA THR A 247 -11.32 -4.74 -9.90
C THR A 247 -12.64 -4.21 -10.47
N GLU A 248 -12.63 -3.79 -11.74
CA GLU A 248 -13.85 -3.39 -12.44
C GLU A 248 -14.90 -4.52 -12.46
N ALA A 249 -14.44 -5.78 -12.52
CA ALA A 249 -15.30 -6.96 -12.50
C ALA A 249 -15.86 -7.27 -11.10
N GLU A 250 -15.06 -7.13 -10.04
CA GLU A 250 -15.54 -7.24 -8.65
C GLU A 250 -16.55 -6.14 -8.32
N TRP A 251 -16.26 -4.90 -8.74
CA TRP A 251 -17.13 -3.76 -8.54
C TRP A 251 -18.49 -3.96 -9.23
N GLU A 252 -18.49 -4.41 -10.49
CA GLU A 252 -19.74 -4.62 -11.26
C GLU A 252 -20.55 -5.81 -10.75
N PHE A 253 -19.89 -6.89 -10.31
CA PHE A 253 -20.56 -8.02 -9.64
C PHE A 253 -21.22 -7.59 -8.32
N ALA A 254 -20.46 -6.87 -7.48
CA ALA A 254 -20.93 -6.33 -6.21
C ALA A 254 -22.08 -5.32 -6.42
N CYS A 255 -21.97 -4.44 -7.42
CA CYS A 255 -22.98 -3.46 -7.80
C CYS A 255 -24.30 -4.15 -8.16
N LEU A 256 -24.29 -5.13 -9.08
CA LEU A 256 -25.49 -5.83 -9.52
C LEU A 256 -26.18 -6.61 -8.38
N GLY A 257 -25.43 -7.17 -7.42
CA GLY A 257 -26.01 -7.90 -6.29
C GLY A 257 -26.84 -9.13 -6.68
N GLY A 258 -26.55 -9.73 -7.85
CA GLY A 258 -27.33 -10.80 -8.47
C GLY A 258 -28.37 -10.35 -9.52
N ALA A 259 -28.57 -9.05 -9.72
CA ALA A 259 -29.42 -8.53 -10.80
C ALA A 259 -28.84 -8.78 -12.20
N THR A 260 -29.71 -8.80 -13.22
CA THR A 260 -29.35 -8.96 -14.64
C THR A 260 -29.73 -7.74 -15.50
N THR A 261 -30.32 -6.73 -14.85
CA THR A 261 -30.74 -5.42 -15.35
C THR A 261 -29.59 -4.40 -15.35
N PRO A 262 -29.75 -3.21 -15.98
CA PRO A 262 -28.71 -2.16 -15.97
C PRO A 262 -28.42 -1.57 -14.58
N PHE A 263 -29.40 -1.65 -13.66
CA PHE A 263 -29.29 -1.27 -12.26
C PHE A 263 -29.65 -2.45 -11.36
N SER A 264 -29.12 -2.48 -10.13
CA SER A 264 -29.37 -3.54 -9.13
C SER A 264 -30.81 -3.60 -8.64
N PHE A 265 -31.53 -2.48 -8.75
CA PHE A 265 -32.95 -2.33 -8.40
C PHE A 265 -33.89 -2.63 -9.58
N GLY A 266 -33.36 -2.83 -10.80
CA GLY A 266 -34.15 -3.08 -12.00
C GLY A 266 -34.17 -1.87 -12.93
N GLU A 267 -35.33 -1.19 -12.96
CA GLU A 267 -35.67 -0.16 -13.95
C GLU A 267 -35.37 1.28 -13.46
N GLU A 268 -35.07 2.16 -14.42
CA GLU A 268 -34.63 3.55 -14.18
C GLU A 268 -35.66 4.41 -13.42
N SER A 269 -36.93 4.02 -13.43
CA SER A 269 -38.01 4.71 -12.70
C SER A 269 -37.85 4.69 -11.18
N GLN A 270 -37.05 3.78 -10.61
CA GLN A 270 -36.78 3.68 -9.18
C GLN A 270 -35.54 4.48 -8.72
N THR A 271 -34.83 5.13 -9.63
CA THR A 271 -33.58 5.87 -9.36
C THR A 271 -33.68 6.78 -8.13
N ALA A 272 -34.78 7.52 -7.95
CA ALA A 272 -34.97 8.41 -6.80
C ALA A 272 -34.74 7.76 -5.42
N GLU A 273 -34.95 6.44 -5.26
CA GLU A 273 -34.80 5.71 -3.99
C GLU A 273 -33.40 5.12 -3.76
N PHE A 274 -32.64 4.88 -4.84
CA PHE A 274 -31.35 4.16 -4.83
C PHE A 274 -30.15 5.03 -5.26
N VAL A 275 -30.40 6.15 -5.94
CA VAL A 275 -29.40 6.96 -6.65
C VAL A 275 -29.30 8.36 -6.05
N TRP A 276 -28.07 8.81 -5.81
CA TRP A 276 -27.73 10.22 -5.64
C TRP A 276 -27.11 10.75 -6.94
N ALA A 277 -27.84 11.59 -7.66
CA ALA A 277 -27.49 12.10 -8.99
C ALA A 277 -27.94 13.56 -9.15
N ALA A 278 -27.64 14.20 -10.29
CA ALA A 278 -27.89 15.63 -10.52
C ALA A 278 -29.36 16.04 -10.26
N GLU A 279 -30.30 15.13 -10.48
CA GLU A 279 -31.74 15.32 -10.31
C GLU A 279 -32.18 15.42 -8.83
N ASN A 280 -31.36 14.95 -7.87
CA ASN A 280 -31.74 14.88 -6.45
C ASN A 280 -30.62 15.14 -5.42
N SER A 281 -29.37 15.36 -5.85
CA SER A 281 -28.23 15.57 -4.97
C SER A 281 -28.17 16.96 -4.34
N GLY A 282 -28.77 17.98 -4.98
CA GLY A 282 -28.63 19.38 -4.58
C GLY A 282 -27.21 19.92 -4.78
N ASP A 283 -26.59 19.56 -5.91
CA ASP A 283 -25.27 20.02 -6.37
C ASP A 283 -24.10 19.72 -5.40
N LYS A 284 -24.17 18.59 -4.69
CA LYS A 284 -23.14 18.14 -3.74
C LYS A 284 -23.14 16.63 -3.49
N THR A 285 -22.05 16.12 -2.93
CA THR A 285 -22.04 14.80 -2.29
C THR A 285 -23.01 14.74 -1.12
N GLN A 286 -23.56 13.55 -0.87
CA GLN A 286 -24.52 13.28 0.18
C GLN A 286 -23.93 12.29 1.21
N PRO A 287 -24.46 12.23 2.44
CA PRO A 287 -23.96 11.29 3.42
C PRO A 287 -24.10 9.85 2.92
N VAL A 288 -23.10 9.03 3.20
CA VAL A 288 -23.06 7.62 2.79
C VAL A 288 -24.18 6.83 3.48
N GLY A 289 -24.69 5.80 2.79
CA GLY A 289 -25.67 4.87 3.33
C GLY A 289 -27.09 5.41 3.49
N GLN A 290 -27.44 6.52 2.82
CA GLN A 290 -28.76 7.18 2.97
C GLN A 290 -29.81 6.75 1.92
N LYS A 291 -29.40 6.17 0.80
CA LYS A 291 -30.30 5.56 -0.19
C LYS A 291 -30.59 4.09 0.16
N LYS A 292 -31.54 3.46 -0.54
CA LYS A 292 -31.74 2.01 -0.41
C LYS A 292 -30.50 1.25 -0.91
N PRO A 293 -30.04 0.21 -0.19
CA PRO A 293 -28.95 -0.65 -0.67
C PRO A 293 -29.44 -1.63 -1.73
N ASN A 294 -28.51 -2.25 -2.45
CA ASN A 294 -28.80 -3.42 -3.28
C ASN A 294 -29.08 -4.69 -2.43
N ALA A 295 -29.38 -5.81 -3.10
CA ALA A 295 -29.72 -7.08 -2.46
C ALA A 295 -28.62 -7.69 -1.56
N TRP A 296 -27.38 -7.18 -1.61
CA TRP A 296 -26.27 -7.61 -0.74
C TRP A 296 -25.94 -6.60 0.37
N GLY A 297 -26.79 -5.58 0.57
CA GLY A 297 -26.58 -4.56 1.59
C GLY A 297 -25.52 -3.52 1.22
N LEU A 298 -25.21 -3.37 -0.06
CA LEU A 298 -24.28 -2.35 -0.56
C LEU A 298 -25.04 -1.09 -0.96
N TYR A 299 -24.66 0.02 -0.35
CA TYR A 299 -25.22 1.35 -0.55
C TYR A 299 -24.42 2.12 -1.60
N ASP A 300 -25.09 3.08 -2.22
CA ASP A 300 -24.50 4.11 -3.11
C ASP A 300 -23.78 3.56 -4.36
N MET A 301 -23.87 2.26 -4.65
CA MET A 301 -23.35 1.59 -5.86
C MET A 301 -23.85 2.18 -7.20
N HIS A 302 -24.81 3.11 -7.15
CA HIS A 302 -25.46 3.76 -8.27
C HIS A 302 -25.53 5.29 -8.08
N GLY A 303 -24.53 5.96 -7.50
CA GLY A 303 -24.50 7.42 -7.47
C GLY A 303 -23.46 7.99 -6.50
N ASN A 304 -23.79 9.13 -5.91
CA ASN A 304 -23.03 9.85 -4.89
C ASN A 304 -21.63 10.29 -5.35
N VAL A 305 -20.59 9.46 -5.27
CA VAL A 305 -19.35 9.68 -6.05
C VAL A 305 -18.99 8.50 -6.94
N TRP A 306 -18.37 8.81 -8.08
CA TRP A 306 -17.74 7.78 -8.90
C TRP A 306 -16.57 7.16 -8.10
N GLU A 307 -16.35 5.87 -8.26
CA GLU A 307 -15.41 5.10 -7.45
C GLU A 307 -14.24 4.58 -8.29
N TRP A 308 -13.02 4.83 -7.83
CA TRP A 308 -11.83 4.21 -8.40
C TRP A 308 -11.84 2.68 -8.30
N VAL A 309 -11.55 2.01 -9.42
CA VAL A 309 -11.23 0.57 -9.49
C VAL A 309 -9.79 0.38 -9.96
N VAL A 310 -9.19 -0.78 -9.70
CA VAL A 310 -7.74 -0.98 -9.93
C VAL A 310 -7.35 -1.00 -11.41
N ASP A 311 -8.28 -1.32 -12.31
CA ASP A 311 -8.09 -1.53 -13.74
C ASP A 311 -7.61 -0.26 -14.48
N TRP A 312 -6.78 -0.47 -15.51
CA TRP A 312 -6.47 0.56 -16.50
C TRP A 312 -7.57 0.61 -17.57
N PHE A 313 -7.92 1.81 -18.03
CA PHE A 313 -8.95 2.00 -19.05
C PHE A 313 -8.44 1.60 -20.43
N ALA A 314 -9.16 0.66 -21.03
CA ALA A 314 -8.99 0.18 -22.41
C ALA A 314 -10.32 -0.39 -22.90
N PRO A 315 -10.51 -0.64 -24.22
CA PRO A 315 -11.61 -1.47 -24.70
C PRO A 315 -11.65 -2.81 -23.96
N HIS A 316 -12.84 -3.33 -23.68
CA HIS A 316 -12.97 -4.67 -23.11
C HIS A 316 -12.45 -5.72 -24.11
N SER A 317 -12.03 -6.89 -23.61
CA SER A 317 -11.75 -8.01 -24.49
C SER A 317 -13.03 -8.43 -25.23
N LYS A 318 -12.88 -9.05 -26.40
CA LYS A 318 -13.98 -9.64 -27.17
C LYS A 318 -14.32 -11.07 -26.75
N ASP A 319 -13.59 -11.62 -25.77
CA ASP A 319 -13.85 -12.93 -25.20
C ASP A 319 -15.25 -12.98 -24.56
N THR A 320 -16.02 -14.02 -24.88
CA THR A 320 -17.37 -14.23 -24.33
C THR A 320 -17.36 -14.84 -22.93
N GLN A 321 -16.21 -15.30 -22.45
CA GLN A 321 -16.01 -15.83 -21.10
C GLN A 321 -14.69 -15.29 -20.54
N LEU A 322 -14.71 -14.76 -19.32
CA LEU A 322 -13.54 -14.24 -18.61
C LEU A 322 -13.56 -14.72 -17.16
N THR A 323 -12.38 -15.06 -16.62
CA THR A 323 -12.22 -15.56 -15.25
C THR A 323 -11.22 -14.67 -14.51
N ASP A 324 -11.63 -14.11 -13.37
CA ASP A 324 -10.86 -13.14 -12.57
C ASP A 324 -10.16 -12.03 -13.41
N PRO A 325 -10.85 -11.31 -14.33
CA PRO A 325 -10.18 -10.31 -15.17
C PRO A 325 -9.72 -9.08 -14.36
N GLU A 326 -8.43 -8.73 -14.49
CA GLU A 326 -7.75 -7.61 -13.78
C GLU A 326 -7.48 -6.39 -14.69
N GLY A 327 -8.01 -6.39 -15.92
CA GLY A 327 -7.74 -5.39 -16.95
C GLY A 327 -6.36 -5.58 -17.63
N PRO A 328 -5.91 -4.62 -18.46
CA PRO A 328 -4.56 -4.63 -19.01
C PRO A 328 -3.54 -4.18 -17.95
N ILE A 329 -2.29 -4.65 -18.06
CA ILE A 329 -1.22 -4.41 -17.07
C ILE A 329 -0.82 -2.93 -17.00
N THR A 330 -0.94 -2.20 -18.12
CA THR A 330 -0.58 -0.77 -18.26
C THR A 330 -1.66 0.00 -19.01
N GLY A 331 -1.65 1.32 -18.85
CA GLY A 331 -2.51 2.27 -19.56
C GLY A 331 -2.19 3.72 -19.15
N GLU A 332 -2.89 4.68 -19.74
CA GLU A 332 -2.71 6.12 -19.46
C GLU A 332 -3.71 6.66 -18.42
N HIS A 333 -4.87 6.00 -18.30
CA HIS A 333 -5.99 6.45 -17.48
C HIS A 333 -6.56 5.29 -16.66
N LYS A 334 -6.94 5.56 -15.41
CA LYS A 334 -7.57 4.59 -14.51
C LYS A 334 -9.10 4.65 -14.62
N VAL A 335 -9.75 3.52 -14.42
CA VAL A 335 -11.20 3.37 -14.53
C VAL A 335 -11.90 3.85 -13.24
N PHE A 336 -13.07 4.47 -13.39
CA PHE A 336 -14.01 4.67 -12.28
C PHE A 336 -15.47 4.34 -12.68
N LYS A 337 -16.26 3.95 -11.66
CA LYS A 337 -17.59 3.32 -11.78
C LYS A 337 -18.62 3.99 -10.85
N GLY A 338 -19.92 3.75 -11.05
CA GLY A 338 -20.97 4.12 -10.07
C GLY A 338 -21.99 5.17 -10.50
N GLY A 339 -21.61 6.18 -11.29
CA GLY A 339 -22.38 7.43 -11.36
C GLY A 339 -21.88 8.43 -10.31
N GLY A 340 -22.58 9.55 -10.12
CA GLY A 340 -22.21 10.52 -9.10
C GLY A 340 -23.12 11.74 -9.07
N TRP A 341 -23.03 12.51 -7.98
CA TRP A 341 -23.95 13.61 -7.64
C TRP A 341 -24.14 14.68 -8.73
N SER A 342 -23.16 14.85 -9.61
CA SER A 342 -23.12 15.87 -10.68
C SER A 342 -23.52 15.36 -12.06
N HIS A 343 -23.98 14.11 -12.17
CA HIS A 343 -24.33 13.46 -13.43
C HIS A 343 -25.79 12.95 -13.38
N GLU A 344 -26.47 12.87 -14.52
CA GLU A 344 -27.82 12.29 -14.62
C GLU A 344 -27.83 10.81 -14.20
N ALA A 345 -28.93 10.36 -13.59
CA ALA A 345 -29.08 9.01 -13.03
C ALA A 345 -28.86 7.89 -14.07
N LYS A 346 -29.17 8.13 -15.36
CA LYS A 346 -28.89 7.22 -16.48
C LYS A 346 -27.42 6.82 -16.63
N PHE A 347 -26.50 7.65 -16.12
CA PHE A 347 -25.07 7.34 -16.13
C PHE A 347 -24.66 6.35 -15.03
N ALA A 348 -25.47 6.13 -13.99
CA ALA A 348 -25.16 5.29 -12.83
C ALA A 348 -25.30 3.77 -13.05
N ARG A 349 -25.55 3.30 -14.28
CA ARG A 349 -25.70 1.86 -14.62
C ARG A 349 -24.47 1.04 -14.23
N ALA A 350 -24.66 -0.23 -13.90
CA ALA A 350 -23.58 -1.14 -13.49
C ALA A 350 -22.45 -1.26 -14.54
N THR A 351 -22.77 -1.23 -15.84
CA THR A 351 -21.79 -1.26 -16.95
C THR A 351 -21.21 0.10 -17.31
N SER A 352 -21.71 1.21 -16.76
CA SER A 352 -21.14 2.54 -17.02
C SER A 352 -19.74 2.65 -16.41
N ARG A 353 -18.79 3.12 -17.21
CA ARG A 353 -17.39 3.31 -16.85
C ARG A 353 -16.88 4.61 -17.46
N PHE A 354 -16.14 5.37 -16.68
CA PHE A 354 -15.38 6.54 -17.12
C PHE A 354 -13.93 6.39 -16.69
N MET A 355 -13.11 7.39 -17.02
CA MET A 355 -11.66 7.34 -16.89
C MET A 355 -11.06 8.73 -16.68
N MET A 356 -9.92 8.78 -15.99
CA MET A 356 -9.04 9.96 -15.96
C MET A 356 -7.59 9.53 -15.67
N ALA A 357 -6.62 10.43 -15.86
CA ALA A 357 -5.24 10.20 -15.44
C ALA A 357 -5.17 9.97 -13.91
N PRO A 358 -4.38 9.00 -13.42
CA PRO A 358 -4.40 8.57 -12.02
C PRO A 358 -4.02 9.68 -11.03
N ASP A 359 -3.21 10.66 -11.47
CA ASP A 359 -2.78 11.79 -10.68
C ASP A 359 -3.82 12.92 -10.58
N MET A 360 -4.97 12.82 -11.24
CA MET A 360 -6.09 13.74 -11.02
C MET A 360 -6.94 13.31 -9.83
N GLY A 361 -7.50 14.30 -9.13
CA GLY A 361 -8.49 14.12 -8.07
C GLY A 361 -9.57 15.17 -8.24
N ILE A 362 -10.82 14.73 -8.43
CA ILE A 362 -11.96 15.60 -8.77
C ILE A 362 -13.07 15.40 -7.72
N ASN A 363 -13.86 16.43 -7.45
CA ASN A 363 -14.88 16.47 -6.38
C ASN A 363 -16.15 15.62 -6.63
N PHE A 364 -16.14 14.77 -7.66
CA PHE A 364 -17.14 13.72 -7.89
C PHE A 364 -16.52 12.32 -7.93
N VAL A 365 -15.24 12.15 -7.58
CA VAL A 365 -14.56 10.86 -7.55
C VAL A 365 -13.94 10.56 -6.19
N GLY A 366 -14.38 9.45 -5.60
CA GLY A 366 -13.85 8.81 -4.41
C GLY A 366 -13.54 7.34 -4.66
N PHE A 367 -13.78 6.48 -3.67
CA PHE A 367 -13.56 5.03 -3.79
C PHE A 367 -14.24 4.26 -2.64
N ARG A 368 -14.47 2.95 -2.85
CA ARG A 368 -14.65 1.97 -1.77
C ARG A 368 -13.52 0.94 -1.79
N VAL A 369 -13.37 0.18 -0.70
CA VAL A 369 -12.32 -0.84 -0.57
C VAL A 369 -12.84 -2.25 -0.73
N VAL A 370 -11.97 -3.13 -1.23
CA VAL A 370 -12.09 -4.58 -1.11
C VAL A 370 -11.01 -5.08 -0.15
N LEU A 371 -11.41 -5.93 0.80
CA LEU A 371 -10.52 -6.80 1.56
C LEU A 371 -10.53 -8.20 0.91
N SER A 372 -9.37 -8.74 0.58
CA SER A 372 -9.24 -10.12 0.09
C SER A 372 -8.04 -10.83 0.71
N GLU A 373 -8.01 -12.15 0.60
CA GLU A 373 -6.77 -12.90 0.82
C GLU A 373 -5.70 -12.48 -0.21
N LEU A 374 -4.44 -12.57 0.18
CA LEU A 374 -3.30 -12.44 -0.73
C LEU A 374 -3.31 -13.60 -1.71
N SER A 375 -3.23 -13.29 -3.00
CA SER A 375 -2.88 -14.28 -4.01
C SER A 375 -1.49 -14.84 -3.70
N LYS A 376 -1.43 -16.10 -3.29
CA LYS A 376 -0.20 -16.90 -3.39
C LYS A 376 0.18 -16.91 -4.87
N SER A 377 1.35 -16.37 -5.20
CA SER A 377 1.93 -16.52 -6.54
C SER A 377 2.02 -18.01 -6.86
N ARG A 378 1.50 -18.41 -8.02
CA ARG A 378 1.65 -19.77 -8.55
C ARG A 378 3.07 -19.98 -9.08
#